data_AF-A0A4Z1CE67-F1
#
_entry.id   AF-A0A4Z1CE67-F1
#
_cell.length_a   1.000
_cell.length_b   1.000
_cell.length_c   1.000
_cell.angle_alpha   90.00
_cell.angle_beta   90.00
_cell.angle_gamma   90.00
#
_symmetry.space_group_name_H-M   'P 1'
#
loop_
_entity.id
_entity.type
_entity.pdbx_description
1 polymer ?
#
loop_
_entity_poly.entity_id
_entity_poly.type
_entity_poly.pdbx_seq_one_letter_code
_entity_poly.pdbx_strand_id
1 'polypeptide(L)' 'MMRGDGPRGDARGQAPAPEFDTVAVNASLTQAGYSAFGLLRQDGPRVMLDAINPQGEAVTLELDPEGEVLRETAR' A
#
# COMPACT_ATOMS: atom_id res chain seq x y z
N MET A 1 43.89 -32.74 -0.14
CA MET A 1 42.83 -32.35 0.81
C MET A 1 42.95 -30.86 1.10
N MET A 2 41.99 -30.03 0.65
CA MET A 2 41.52 -28.76 1.24
C MET A 2 40.35 -28.29 0.34
N ARG A 3 39.11 -28.36 0.86
CA ARG A 3 38.25 -27.25 1.31
C ARG A 3 37.81 -26.34 0.15
N GLY A 4 36.54 -26.07 -0.11
CA GLY A 4 35.31 -26.32 0.62
C GLY A 4 34.23 -25.43 -0.03
N ASP A 5 33.06 -26.03 -0.23
CA ASP A 5 31.71 -25.46 -0.13
C ASP A 5 31.49 -23.98 -0.45
N GLY A 6 30.62 -23.73 -1.45
CA GLY A 6 29.92 -22.46 -1.57
C GLY A 6 29.01 -22.19 -0.36
N PRO A 7 28.52 -20.95 -0.24
CA PRO A 7 27.18 -20.73 -0.76
C PRO A 7 27.05 -19.46 -1.60
N ARG A 8 26.24 -19.60 -2.66
CA ARG A 8 25.55 -18.50 -3.33
C ARG A 8 24.72 -17.76 -2.28
N GLY A 9 25.05 -16.50 -2.03
CA GLY A 9 24.38 -15.70 -1.02
C GLY A 9 24.58 -14.21 -1.24
N ASP A 10 24.62 -13.75 -2.49
CA ASP A 10 24.54 -12.32 -2.79
C ASP A 10 23.07 -11.91 -2.92
N ALA A 11 22.36 -11.91 -1.79
CA ALA A 11 21.15 -11.11 -1.63
C ALA A 11 21.55 -9.64 -1.50
N ARG A 12 22.04 -9.03 -2.59
CA ARG A 12 22.40 -7.61 -2.63
C ARG A 12 21.25 -6.80 -3.20
N GLY A 13 20.64 -6.01 -2.33
CA GLY A 13 20.08 -4.71 -2.71
C GLY A 13 18.62 -4.69 -3.14
N GLN A 14 17.71 -5.27 -2.36
CA GLN A 14 16.38 -4.68 -2.30
C GLN A 14 16.51 -3.42 -1.45
N ALA A 15 16.54 -2.25 -2.10
CA ALA A 15 16.29 -0.99 -1.40
C ALA A 15 15.02 -1.18 -0.55
N PRO A 16 14.96 -0.68 0.69
CA PRO A 16 13.70 -0.69 1.43
C PRO A 16 12.65 -0.06 0.52
N ALA A 17 11.59 -0.81 0.22
CA ALA A 17 10.46 -0.23 -0.50
C ALA A 17 10.02 1.01 0.28
N PRO A 18 9.69 2.13 -0.38
CA PRO A 18 9.19 3.30 0.32
C PRO A 18 8.07 2.86 1.26
N GLU A 19 8.21 3.20 2.54
CA GLU A 19 7.19 2.89 3.53
C GLU A 19 5.93 3.68 3.16
N PHE A 20 4.80 2.98 3.08
CA PHE A 20 3.52 3.60 2.76
C PHE A 20 3.11 4.59 3.85
N ASP A 21 3.15 5.90 3.54
CA ASP A 21 2.81 6.95 4.50
C ASP A 21 1.30 7.06 4.68
N THR A 22 0.79 6.24 5.58
CA THR A 22 -0.63 6.18 5.92
C THR A 22 -1.18 7.53 6.41
N VAL A 23 -0.36 8.34 7.10
CA VAL A 23 -0.82 9.61 7.66
C VAL A 23 -1.02 10.63 6.54
N ALA A 24 -0.06 10.74 5.62
CA ALA A 24 -0.17 11.62 4.47
C ALA A 24 -1.34 11.22 3.55
N VAL A 25 -1.50 9.92 3.29
CA VAL A 25 -2.59 9.39 2.47
C VAL A 25 -3.96 9.69 3.08
N ASN A 26 -4.15 9.40 4.37
CA ASN A 26 -5.42 9.67 5.04
C ASN A 26 -5.75 11.17 5.06
N ALA A 27 -4.75 12.03 5.24
CA ALA A 27 -4.94 13.48 5.16
C ALA A 27 -5.37 13.92 3.76
N SER A 28 -4.73 13.41 2.71
CA SER A 28 -5.10 13.67 1.30
C SER A 28 -6.52 13.20 0.99
N LEU A 29 -6.85 11.95 1.33
CA LEU A 29 -8.19 11.38 1.12
C LEU A 29 -9.28 12.14 1.89
N THR A 30 -8.99 12.58 3.12
CA THR A 30 -9.91 13.41 3.89
C THR A 30 -10.18 14.74 3.19
N GLN A 31 -9.15 15.38 2.64
CA GLN A 31 -9.30 16.63 1.88
C GLN A 31 -10.12 16.43 0.59
N ALA A 32 -10.01 15.24 -0.03
CA ALA A 32 -10.82 14.84 -1.17
C ALA A 32 -12.27 14.47 -0.80
N GLY A 33 -12.63 14.42 0.49
CA GLY A 33 -13.98 14.15 0.97
C GLY A 33 -14.26 12.68 1.31
N TYR A 34 -13.24 11.82 1.28
CA TYR A 34 -13.37 10.46 1.80
C TYR A 34 -13.42 10.47 3.32
N SER A 35 -14.09 9.46 3.88
CA SER A 35 -14.24 9.33 5.33
C SER A 35 -14.36 7.87 5.76
N ALA A 36 -14.49 7.65 7.07
CA ALA A 36 -14.68 6.32 7.68
C ALA A 36 -13.66 5.27 7.18
N PHE A 37 -12.37 5.64 7.18
CA PHE A 37 -11.28 4.77 6.77
C PHE A 37 -11.22 3.51 7.64
N GLY A 38 -11.21 2.36 6.97
CA GLY A 38 -11.05 1.04 7.56
C GLY A 38 -9.58 0.65 7.72
N LEU A 39 -9.36 -0.66 7.88
CA LEU A 39 -8.02 -1.22 7.96
C LEU A 39 -7.38 -1.27 6.57
N LEU A 40 -6.14 -0.77 6.48
CA LEU A 40 -5.29 -0.97 5.33
C LEU A 40 -4.90 -2.46 5.21
N ARG A 41 -5.01 -3.00 4.00
CA ARG A 41 -4.58 -4.36 3.67
C ARG A 41 -3.59 -4.29 2.52
N GLN A 42 -2.41 -4.89 2.68
CA GLN A 42 -1.49 -5.06 1.55
C GLN A 42 -1.98 -6.20 0.65
N ASP A 43 -2.04 -5.92 -0.66
CA ASP A 43 -2.33 -6.89 -1.72
C ASP A 43 -1.22 -6.82 -2.76
N GLY A 44 -0.15 -7.59 -2.52
CA GLY A 44 1.07 -7.54 -3.31
C GLY A 44 1.72 -6.14 -3.27
N PRO A 45 1.95 -5.48 -4.41
CA PRO A 45 2.51 -4.12 -4.45
C PRO A 45 1.46 -3.03 -4.18
N ARG A 46 0.19 -3.38 -3.96
CA ARG A 46 -0.91 -2.43 -3.80
C ARG A 46 -1.40 -2.42 -2.36
N VAL A 47 -2.08 -1.34 -2.00
CA VAL A 47 -2.71 -1.18 -0.69
C VAL A 47 -4.21 -1.01 -0.90
N MET A 48 -4.99 -1.85 -0.23
CA MET A 48 -6.44 -1.80 -0.25
C MET A 48 -6.93 -1.09 1.01
N LEU A 49 -7.78 -0.07 0.84
CA LEU A 49 -8.38 0.70 1.92
C LEU A 49 -9.89 0.76 1.75
N ASP A 50 -10.62 0.39 2.78
CA ASP A 50 -12.08 0.60 2.79
C ASP A 50 -12.39 2.01 3.30
N ALA A 51 -13.35 2.69 2.67
CA ALA A 51 -13.73 4.05 3.01
C ALA A 51 -15.18 4.34 2.60
N ILE A 52 -15.68 5.51 3.00
CA ILE A 52 -16.87 6.14 2.44
C ILE A 52 -16.43 7.24 1.48
N ASN A 53 -16.91 7.22 0.23
CA ASN A 53 -16.60 8.25 -0.77
C ASN A 53 -17.38 9.56 -0.50
N PRO A 54 -17.08 10.67 -1.19
CA PRO A 54 -17.80 11.94 -1.01
C PRO A 54 -19.30 11.87 -1.30
N GLN A 55 -19.76 10.83 -2.01
CA GLN A 55 -21.17 10.58 -2.30
C GLN A 55 -21.88 9.85 -1.15
N GLY A 56 -21.16 9.42 -0.12
CA GLY A 56 -21.70 8.68 1.02
C GLY A 56 -21.78 7.17 0.81
N GLU A 57 -21.13 6.64 -0.24
CA GLU A 57 -21.15 5.23 -0.59
C GLU A 57 -19.94 4.50 -0.01
N ALA A 58 -20.14 3.24 0.39
CA ALA A 58 -19.05 2.38 0.84
C ALA A 58 -18.24 1.88 -0.36
N VAL A 59 -16.94 2.14 -0.32
CA VAL A 59 -16.01 1.81 -1.40
C VAL A 59 -14.76 1.13 -0.86
N THR A 60 -14.07 0.42 -1.74
CA THR A 60 -12.70 -0.01 -1.53
C THR A 60 -11.81 0.70 -2.54
N LEU A 61 -10.81 1.39 -2.01
CA LEU A 61 -9.75 2.06 -2.75
C LEU A 61 -8.58 1.10 -2.91
N GLU A 62 -8.09 1.00 -4.14
CA GLU A 62 -6.80 0.41 -4.47
C GLU A 62 -5.80 1.54 -4.65
N LEU A 63 -4.76 1.52 -3.82
CA LEU A 63 -3.72 2.53 -3.76
C LEU A 63 -2.40 1.93 -4.24
N ASP A 64 -1.60 2.74 -4.92
CA ASP A 64 -0.22 2.37 -5.24
C ASP A 64 0.70 2.53 -4.01
N PRO A 65 2.00 2.13 -4.10
CA PRO A 65 2.95 2.35 -3.01
C PRO A 65 3.18 3.82 -2.63
N GLU A 66 2.90 4.76 -3.52
CA GLU A 66 3.05 6.20 -3.29
C GLU A 66 1.83 6.81 -2.58
N GLY A 67 0.71 6.07 -2.52
CA GLY A 67 -0.52 6.51 -1.87
C GLY A 67 -1.58 7.06 -2.80
N GLU A 68 -1.38 6.96 -4.12
CA GLU A 68 -2.31 7.45 -5.13
C GLU A 68 -3.42 6.44 -5.40
N VAL A 69 -4.64 6.93 -5.63
CA VAL A 69 -5.81 6.10 -5.94
C VAL A 69 -5.73 5.59 -7.37
N LEU A 70 -5.50 4.28 -7.52
CA LEU A 70 -5.52 3.58 -8.80
C LEU A 70 -6.94 3.19 -9.21
N ARG A 71 -7.75 2.75 -8.25
CA ARG A 71 -9.13 2.30 -8.51
C ARG A 71 -10.02 2.49 -7.29
N GLU A 72 -11.24 2.93 -7.52
CA GLU A 72 -12.34 2.89 -6.55
C GLU A 72 -13.34 1.79 -6.97
N THR A 73 -13.84 1.00 -6.02
CA THR A 73 -14.83 -0.05 -6.26
C THR A 73 -15.92 0.01 -5.20
N ALA A 74 -17.17 0.20 -5.62
CA ALA A 74 -18.33 0.16 -4.72
C ALA A 74 -18.49 -1.22 -4.07
N ARG A 75 -18.91 -1.24 -2.80
CA ARG A 75 -19.17 -2.46 -2.03
C ARG A 75 -20.63 -2.90 -2.07
#